data_AF-A0A1C7EAS5-F1
#
_entry.id   AF-A0A1C7EAS5-F1
#
_cell.length_a   1.000
_cell.length_b   1.000
_cell.length_c   1.000
_cell.angle_alpha   90.00
_cell.angle_beta   90.00
_cell.angle_gamma   90.00
#
_symmetry.space_group_name_H-M   'P 1'
#
loop_
_entity.id
_entity.type
_entity.pdbx_description
1 polymer ?
#
loop_
_entity_poly.entity_id
_entity_poly.type
_entity_poly.pdbx_seq_one_letter_code
_entity_poly.pdbx_strand_id
1 'polypeptide(L)'
;MNKKDIAEIRKQFKLETDLLKIAEIYNVYIKQDTSEIFHEESRSFSLLDREQQELFLANFKKVLAGKLDIKLFEVKFQRPEEGQVDHTQTLLYEGLHADDAEGWKDNMQRVALKMVEETPYEKDMVITFIRGTYFKTTKREVDETETALRDEVYTTPFVLGSMNQTELPKSSLVFDFIEKEFKSNIMADPVIKLSSPVGGFLFPSFTNNAADVNRILYSAAKANKPDFQFIENVLNGDEITTAEDDKVVFEEIVKQVIGDEVNSRTLAGVYDEINSLLEVEAEDEDEPAPMLDSKEVERVLKASGIKDISTEKVEQAFQQVTDDRQYEMKASHIVPKYGSKSIKINTKVAEIKIGPEDLRYVKQVNYNGRRCILIEVEEDTVVEGFKLLAEEELE
;
A
#
# COMPACT_ATOMS: atom_id res chain seq x y z
N MET A 1 -1.24 -8.78 8.52
CA MET A 1 -2.43 -7.93 8.56
C MET A 1 -3.03 -7.83 7.17
N ASN A 2 -4.28 -8.28 6.99
CA ASN A 2 -4.90 -8.31 5.66
C ASN A 2 -5.66 -7.00 5.33
N LYS A 3 -6.11 -6.88 4.08
CA LYS A 3 -6.83 -5.71 3.57
C LYS A 3 -8.13 -5.39 4.33
N LYS A 4 -8.81 -6.41 4.85
CA LYS A 4 -10.09 -6.29 5.57
C LYS A 4 -9.85 -5.70 6.95
N ASP A 5 -8.88 -6.23 7.69
CA ASP A 5 -8.49 -5.71 9.01
C ASP A 5 -8.07 -4.22 8.92
N ILE A 6 -7.29 -3.86 7.89
CA ILE A 6 -6.89 -2.45 7.65
C ILE A 6 -8.12 -1.58 7.40
N ALA A 7 -9.05 -2.04 6.55
CA ALA A 7 -10.26 -1.29 6.25
C ALA A 7 -11.17 -1.14 7.48
N GLU A 8 -11.22 -2.15 8.35
CA GLU A 8 -12.03 -2.16 9.57
C GLU A 8 -11.52 -1.17 10.62
N ILE A 9 -10.23 -1.21 10.98
CA ILE A 9 -9.66 -0.23 11.92
C ILE A 9 -9.70 1.19 11.35
N ARG A 10 -9.39 1.34 10.05
CA ARG A 10 -9.40 2.66 9.38
C ARG A 10 -10.76 3.33 9.46
N LYS A 11 -11.86 2.58 9.36
CA LYS A 11 -13.22 3.12 9.49
C LYS A 11 -13.51 3.66 10.89
N GLN A 12 -12.80 3.18 11.92
CA GLN A 12 -13.02 3.59 13.30
C GLN A 12 -12.36 4.92 13.69
N PHE A 13 -11.44 5.48 12.90
CA PHE A 13 -10.86 6.80 13.19
C PHE A 13 -11.87 7.94 12.92
N LYS A 14 -12.88 8.06 13.77
CA LYS A 14 -13.95 9.08 13.77
C LYS A 14 -14.29 9.42 15.23
N LEU A 15 -14.77 10.63 15.49
CA LEU A 15 -15.08 11.10 16.85
C LEU A 15 -16.06 10.19 17.59
N GLU A 16 -17.13 9.80 16.90
CA GLU A 16 -18.23 9.03 17.48
C GLU A 16 -18.05 7.55 17.13
N THR A 17 -17.12 6.89 17.84
CA THR A 17 -16.97 5.44 17.82
C THR A 17 -16.75 4.87 19.22
N ASP A 18 -17.29 3.68 19.45
CA ASP A 18 -16.99 2.88 20.64
C ASP A 18 -15.98 1.77 20.36
N LEU A 19 -15.66 1.55 19.09
CA LEU A 19 -14.75 0.49 18.65
C LEU A 19 -13.29 0.92 18.61
N LEU A 20 -12.98 2.20 18.85
CA LEU A 20 -11.61 2.70 18.92
C LEU A 20 -11.54 3.86 19.91
N LYS A 21 -10.67 3.76 20.91
CA LYS A 21 -10.43 4.83 21.89
C LYS A 21 -8.94 5.21 21.85
N ILE A 22 -8.66 6.48 21.57
CA ILE A 22 -7.30 7.03 21.60
C ILE A 22 -7.09 7.66 22.98
N ALA A 23 -6.03 7.24 23.66
CA ALA A 23 -5.72 7.73 25.01
C ALA A 23 -4.85 8.99 24.95
N GLU A 24 -3.69 8.87 24.31
CA GLU A 24 -2.65 9.91 24.28
C GLU A 24 -2.30 10.27 22.83
N ILE A 25 -1.87 11.51 22.66
CA ILE A 25 -1.24 12.02 21.43
C ILE A 25 0.06 12.72 21.78
N TYR A 26 1.10 12.43 20.99
CA TYR A 26 2.43 12.99 21.13
C TYR A 26 2.86 13.57 19.79
N ASN A 27 3.16 14.87 19.75
CA ASN A 27 3.58 15.58 18.55
C ASN A 27 5.03 16.05 18.70
N VAL A 28 5.83 15.84 17.66
CA VAL A 28 7.24 16.24 17.58
C VAL A 28 7.42 17.09 16.34
N TYR A 29 7.83 18.34 16.53
CA TYR A 29 8.15 19.28 15.45
C TYR A 29 9.66 19.26 15.22
N ILE A 30 10.07 18.91 14.01
CA ILE A 30 11.46 18.84 13.56
C ILE A 30 11.69 19.94 12.54
N LYS A 31 12.71 20.75 12.77
CA LYS A 31 13.11 21.76 11.80
C LYS A 31 14.08 21.19 10.78
N GLN A 32 13.89 21.60 9.54
CA GLN A 32 14.71 21.22 8.40
C GLN A 32 16.16 21.69 8.52
N ASP A 33 16.38 22.88 9.06
CA ASP A 33 17.69 23.55 9.06
C ASP A 33 18.67 22.94 10.06
N THR A 34 18.18 22.50 11.21
CA THR A 34 18.99 21.88 12.27
C THR A 34 18.94 20.36 12.25
N SER A 35 17.93 19.75 11.64
CA SER A 35 17.60 18.34 11.84
C SER A 35 17.56 18.00 13.34
N GLU A 36 16.87 18.84 14.12
CA GLU A 36 16.69 18.65 15.55
C GLU A 36 15.21 18.78 15.93
N ILE A 37 14.83 18.14 17.03
CA ILE A 37 13.53 18.34 17.66
C ILE A 37 13.46 19.78 18.17
N PHE A 38 12.68 20.61 17.50
CA PHE A 38 12.47 22.01 17.87
C PHE A 38 11.46 22.15 19.01
N HIS A 39 10.41 21.34 18.98
CA HIS A 39 9.37 21.32 20.00
C HIS A 39 8.71 19.95 20.06
N GLU A 40 8.28 19.56 21.25
CA GLU A 40 7.55 18.32 21.47
C GLU A 40 6.47 18.53 22.51
N GLU A 41 5.33 17.85 22.34
CA GLU A 41 4.20 17.97 23.23
C GLU A 41 3.41 16.66 23.33
N SER A 42 3.12 16.22 24.55
CA SER A 42 2.25 15.08 24.84
C SER A 42 1.05 15.52 25.67
N ARG A 43 -0.14 15.01 25.33
CA ARG A 43 -1.38 15.25 26.09
C ARG A 43 -2.42 14.17 25.78
N SER A 44 -3.43 14.06 26.64
CA SER A 44 -4.57 13.19 26.35
C SER A 44 -5.29 13.66 25.08
N PHE A 45 -5.61 12.72 24.20
CA PHE A 45 -6.31 13.01 22.95
C PHE A 45 -7.69 13.66 23.20
N SER A 46 -8.35 13.28 24.29
CA SER A 46 -9.66 13.82 24.70
C SER A 46 -9.63 15.31 25.08
N LEU A 47 -8.45 15.86 25.41
CA LEU A 47 -8.25 17.25 25.79
C LEU A 47 -7.97 18.17 24.58
N LEU A 48 -7.77 17.60 23.39
CA LEU A 48 -7.75 18.39 22.16
C LEU A 48 -9.12 19.00 21.88
N ASP A 49 -9.16 20.16 21.23
CA ASP A 49 -10.42 20.68 20.73
C ASP A 49 -10.99 19.78 19.61
N ARG A 50 -12.29 19.92 19.35
CA ARG A 50 -12.99 19.05 18.40
C ARG A 50 -12.42 19.14 16.99
N GLU A 51 -12.00 20.33 16.55
CA GLU A 51 -11.47 20.53 15.20
C GLU A 51 -10.11 19.84 15.05
N GLN A 52 -9.23 19.99 16.04
CA GLN A 52 -7.95 19.27 16.12
C GLN A 52 -8.15 17.76 16.08
N GLN A 53 -9.08 17.23 16.88
CA GLN A 53 -9.39 15.80 16.88
C GLN A 53 -9.83 15.32 15.48
N GLU A 54 -10.73 16.06 14.82
CA GLU A 54 -11.19 15.72 13.46
C GLU A 54 -10.04 15.72 12.44
N LEU A 55 -9.15 16.71 12.50
CA LEU A 55 -7.98 16.81 11.63
C LEU A 55 -7.00 15.64 11.83
N PHE A 56 -6.69 15.28 13.07
CA PHE A 56 -5.81 14.14 13.38
C PHE A 56 -6.45 12.81 12.98
N LEU A 57 -7.73 12.59 13.27
CA LEU A 57 -8.45 11.38 12.84
C LEU A 57 -8.47 11.23 11.31
N ALA A 58 -8.65 12.35 10.58
CA ALA A 58 -8.54 12.35 9.13
C ALA A 58 -7.12 12.01 8.65
N ASN A 59 -6.08 12.48 9.34
CA ASN A 59 -4.69 12.13 9.08
C ASN A 59 -4.43 10.62 9.28
N PHE A 60 -4.83 10.03 10.40
CA PHE A 60 -4.64 8.61 10.67
C PHE A 60 -5.38 7.72 9.66
N LYS A 61 -6.56 8.15 9.20
CA LYS A 61 -7.27 7.53 8.07
C LYS A 61 -6.49 7.55 6.77
N LYS A 62 -5.68 8.59 6.55
CA LYS A 62 -4.84 8.75 5.35
C LYS A 62 -3.55 7.93 5.45
N VAL A 63 -2.96 7.81 6.64
CA VAL A 63 -1.82 6.91 6.89
C VAL A 63 -2.19 5.48 6.52
N LEU A 64 -3.36 5.00 6.95
CA LEU A 64 -3.85 3.66 6.61
C LEU A 64 -4.55 3.58 5.24
N ALA A 65 -4.43 4.61 4.40
CA ALA A 65 -5.01 4.60 3.07
C ALA A 65 -4.02 4.06 2.03
N GLY A 66 -4.44 3.08 1.26
CA GLY A 66 -3.60 2.49 0.24
C GLY A 66 -4.03 1.08 -0.09
N LYS A 67 -3.37 0.48 -1.07
CA LYS A 67 -3.43 -0.96 -1.30
C LYS A 67 -2.23 -1.61 -0.61
N LEU A 68 -2.47 -2.78 -0.03
CA LEU A 68 -1.41 -3.65 0.47
C LEU A 68 -0.41 -3.93 -0.66
N ASP A 69 0.86 -4.03 -0.32
CA ASP A 69 2.01 -4.29 -1.20
C ASP A 69 2.26 -3.21 -2.28
N ILE A 70 1.53 -2.11 -2.25
CA ILE A 70 1.71 -0.94 -3.13
C ILE A 70 1.99 0.32 -2.31
N LYS A 71 1.20 0.53 -1.26
CA LYS A 71 1.21 1.73 -0.43
C LYS A 71 1.35 1.40 1.05
N LEU A 72 0.83 0.23 1.44
CA LEU A 72 0.90 -0.30 2.78
C LEU A 72 1.68 -1.61 2.72
N PHE A 73 2.61 -1.82 3.64
CA PHE A 73 3.49 -2.97 3.64
C PHE A 73 3.54 -3.56 5.03
N GLU A 74 3.33 -4.87 5.13
CA GLU A 74 3.58 -5.56 6.38
C GLU A 74 5.07 -5.89 6.45
N VAL A 75 5.76 -5.23 7.37
CA VAL A 75 7.20 -5.35 7.58
C VAL A 75 7.42 -6.24 8.79
N LYS A 76 8.26 -7.26 8.65
CA LYS A 76 8.72 -8.07 9.77
C LYS A 76 9.92 -7.39 10.43
N PHE A 77 9.97 -7.37 11.76
CA PHE A 77 11.15 -6.84 12.44
C PHE A 77 12.35 -7.78 12.29
N GLN A 78 13.52 -7.18 12.11
CA GLN A 78 14.80 -7.85 12.25
C GLN A 78 14.98 -8.32 13.70
N ARG A 79 15.90 -9.25 13.90
CA ARG A 79 16.26 -9.64 15.28
C ARG A 79 17.17 -8.56 15.86
N PRO A 80 16.90 -8.07 17.08
CA PRO A 80 17.80 -7.14 17.75
C PRO A 80 19.21 -7.74 17.86
N GLU A 81 20.22 -6.91 17.60
CA GLU A 81 21.60 -7.30 17.85
C GLU A 81 21.87 -7.39 19.37
N GLU A 82 22.89 -8.16 19.76
CA GLU A 82 23.25 -8.31 21.18
C GLU A 82 23.64 -6.95 21.79
N GLY A 83 22.86 -6.48 22.76
CA GLY A 83 23.07 -5.19 23.42
C GLY A 83 22.43 -3.98 22.74
N GLN A 84 21.67 -4.17 21.66
CA GLN A 84 20.92 -3.10 21.01
C GLN A 84 19.73 -2.65 21.85
N VAL A 85 19.79 -1.42 22.39
CA VAL A 85 18.80 -0.86 23.34
C VAL A 85 17.77 0.07 22.69
N ASP A 86 17.93 0.36 21.40
CA ASP A 86 17.14 1.29 20.60
C ASP A 86 16.37 0.58 19.47
N HIS A 87 16.29 -0.74 19.51
CA HIS A 87 15.54 -1.53 18.53
C HIS A 87 14.05 -1.15 18.57
N THR A 88 13.49 -0.75 17.43
CA THR A 88 12.16 -0.13 17.37
C THR A 88 11.04 -1.06 17.80
N GLN A 89 11.15 -2.37 17.54
CA GLN A 89 10.21 -3.35 18.07
C GLN A 89 10.13 -3.30 19.61
N THR A 90 11.27 -3.20 20.28
CA THR A 90 11.36 -3.14 21.75
C THR A 90 10.74 -1.85 22.26
N LEU A 91 11.10 -0.70 21.67
CA LEU A 91 10.56 0.61 22.04
C LEU A 91 9.02 0.66 21.86
N LEU A 92 8.50 0.14 20.76
CA LEU A 92 7.07 0.11 20.49
C LEU A 92 6.34 -0.87 21.42
N TYR A 93 6.94 -2.04 21.70
CA TYR A 93 6.37 -3.03 22.62
C TYR A 93 6.33 -2.50 24.06
N GLU A 94 7.43 -1.93 24.56
CA GLU A 94 7.49 -1.31 25.88
C GLU A 94 6.52 -0.11 25.98
N GLY A 95 6.48 0.74 24.96
CA GLY A 95 5.53 1.86 24.90
C GLY A 95 4.06 1.39 24.91
N LEU A 96 3.75 0.27 24.28
CA LEU A 96 2.40 -0.32 24.27
C LEU A 96 1.96 -0.78 25.67
N HIS A 97 2.92 -1.24 26.48
CA HIS A 97 2.69 -1.77 27.84
C HIS A 97 3.03 -0.75 28.94
N ALA A 98 3.38 0.48 28.58
CA ALA A 98 3.70 1.51 29.55
C ALA A 98 2.48 1.89 30.40
N ASP A 99 2.65 1.84 31.72
CA ASP A 99 1.58 2.08 32.71
C ASP A 99 1.05 3.53 32.69
N ASP A 100 1.88 4.49 32.29
CA ASP A 100 1.56 5.91 32.27
C ASP A 100 1.89 6.58 30.92
N ALA A 101 1.56 7.87 30.81
CA ALA A 101 1.79 8.65 29.60
C ALA A 101 3.26 9.05 29.41
N GLU A 102 4.04 9.11 30.50
CA GLU A 102 5.45 9.53 30.47
C GLU A 102 6.33 8.41 29.92
N GLY A 103 6.20 7.19 30.42
CA GLY A 103 6.93 6.02 29.90
C GLY A 103 6.56 5.69 28.46
N TRP A 104 5.30 5.93 28.05
CA TRP A 104 4.93 5.85 26.63
C TRP A 104 5.61 6.93 25.80
N LYS A 105 5.56 8.19 26.25
CA LYS A 105 6.20 9.33 25.57
C LYS A 105 7.70 9.11 25.39
N ASP A 106 8.40 8.66 26.42
CA ASP A 106 9.85 8.42 26.38
C ASP A 106 10.22 7.39 25.30
N ASN A 107 9.45 6.30 25.21
CA ASN A 107 9.63 5.32 24.15
C ASN A 107 9.37 5.91 22.75
N MET A 108 8.30 6.68 22.57
CA MET A 108 8.00 7.33 21.29
C MET A 108 9.03 8.40 20.92
N GLN A 109 9.58 9.11 21.90
CA GLN A 109 10.64 10.09 21.70
C GLN A 109 11.90 9.41 21.19
N ARG A 110 12.29 8.24 21.73
CA ARG A 110 13.43 7.46 21.21
C ARG A 110 13.20 7.01 19.76
N VAL A 111 11.97 6.63 19.39
CA VAL A 111 11.62 6.35 17.98
C VAL A 111 11.73 7.61 17.12
N ALA A 112 11.27 8.76 17.60
CA ALA A 112 11.36 10.04 16.89
C ALA A 112 12.82 10.48 16.67
N LEU A 113 13.70 10.27 17.67
CA LEU A 113 15.12 10.57 17.55
C LEU A 113 15.79 9.75 16.42
N LYS A 114 15.45 8.46 16.30
CA LYS A 114 15.92 7.64 15.16
C LYS A 114 15.48 8.20 13.81
N MET A 115 14.24 8.70 13.72
CA MET A 115 13.75 9.33 12.48
C MET A 115 14.55 10.57 12.10
N VAL A 116 14.97 11.35 13.10
CA VAL A 116 15.77 12.57 12.92
C VAL A 116 17.20 12.25 12.51
N GLU A 117 17.82 11.26 13.15
CA GLU A 117 19.22 10.88 12.91
C GLU A 117 19.45 10.33 11.49
N GLU A 118 18.49 9.57 10.97
CA GLU A 118 18.64 8.82 9.72
C GLU A 118 18.27 9.60 8.45
N THR A 119 17.50 10.70 8.55
CA THR A 119 16.96 11.38 7.36
C THR A 119 16.99 12.89 7.47
N PRO A 120 17.87 13.59 6.71
CA PRO A 120 17.75 15.03 6.55
C PRO A 120 16.48 15.34 5.72
N TYR A 121 15.52 16.05 6.31
CA TYR A 121 14.28 16.39 5.64
C TYR A 121 14.43 17.63 4.76
N GLU A 122 13.76 17.67 3.60
CA GLU A 122 13.74 18.84 2.71
C GLU A 122 12.85 19.98 3.21
N LYS A 123 11.94 19.69 4.14
CA LYS A 123 11.02 20.64 4.77
C LYS A 123 10.89 20.30 6.25
N ASP A 124 10.42 21.25 7.06
CA ASP A 124 10.05 20.96 8.44
C ASP A 124 9.02 19.84 8.48
N MET A 125 9.14 19.01 9.51
CA MET A 125 8.39 17.78 9.66
C MET A 125 7.68 17.77 11.01
N VAL A 126 6.48 17.22 11.03
CA VAL A 126 5.76 16.87 12.26
C VAL A 126 5.56 15.37 12.28
N ILE A 127 6.07 14.74 13.34
CA ILE A 127 5.78 13.34 13.65
C ILE A 127 4.71 13.34 14.73
N THR A 128 3.63 12.60 14.51
CA THR A 128 2.57 12.42 15.49
C THR A 128 2.47 10.94 15.85
N PHE A 129 2.54 10.63 17.14
CA PHE A 129 2.27 9.31 17.68
C PHE A 129 0.95 9.35 18.45
N ILE A 130 0.19 8.27 18.36
CA ILE A 130 -0.95 8.00 19.23
C ILE A 130 -0.82 6.60 19.82
N ARG A 131 -1.32 6.43 21.05
CA ARG A 131 -1.68 5.11 21.56
C ARG A 131 -3.16 5.01 21.83
N GLY A 132 -3.71 3.84 21.55
CA GLY A 132 -5.12 3.60 21.74
C GLY A 132 -5.46 2.13 21.80
N THR A 133 -6.74 1.88 21.94
CA THR A 133 -7.30 0.54 22.04
C THR A 133 -8.35 0.37 20.97
N TYR A 134 -8.19 -0.65 20.14
CA TYR A 134 -9.14 -1.08 19.14
C TYR A 134 -9.97 -2.24 19.71
N PHE A 135 -11.29 -2.14 19.60
CA PHE A 135 -12.24 -3.15 20.08
C PHE A 135 -12.91 -3.77 18.87
N LYS A 136 -12.79 -5.09 18.72
CA LYS A 136 -13.47 -5.84 17.67
C LYS A 136 -14.52 -6.75 18.28
N THR A 137 -15.75 -6.61 17.80
CA THR A 137 -16.85 -7.52 18.11
C THR A 137 -16.81 -8.70 17.16
N THR A 138 -16.96 -9.92 17.65
CA THR A 138 -17.22 -11.08 16.79
C THR A 138 -18.49 -10.84 15.96
N LYS A 139 -18.46 -11.21 14.67
CA LYS A 139 -19.69 -11.21 13.86
C LYS A 139 -20.60 -12.31 14.40
N ARG A 140 -21.88 -11.98 14.59
CA ARG A 140 -22.97 -12.96 14.72
C ARG A 140 -22.99 -13.83 13.47
N GLU A 141 -22.79 -15.14 13.63
CA GLU A 141 -23.31 -16.08 12.66
C GLU A 141 -24.85 -16.02 12.69
N VAL A 142 -25.47 -16.11 11.51
CA VAL A 142 -26.92 -15.90 11.34
C VAL A 142 -27.75 -17.07 11.90
N ASP A 143 -27.10 -18.17 12.32
CA ASP A 143 -27.77 -19.42 12.72
C ASP A 143 -27.51 -19.85 14.18
N GLU A 144 -26.83 -19.02 14.99
CA GLU A 144 -26.62 -19.36 16.40
C GLU A 144 -27.78 -18.84 17.28
N THR A 145 -28.55 -19.79 17.80
CA THR A 145 -29.63 -19.57 18.79
C THR A 145 -29.20 -18.70 19.97
N GLU A 146 -30.15 -17.97 20.57
CA GLU A 146 -30.07 -16.92 21.61
C GLU A 146 -29.31 -17.23 22.93
N THR A 147 -28.42 -18.23 22.98
CA THR A 147 -27.78 -18.70 24.23
C THR A 147 -26.26 -18.47 24.31
N ALA A 148 -25.62 -17.91 23.27
CA ALA A 148 -24.20 -17.50 23.31
C ALA A 148 -24.05 -16.00 23.66
N LEU A 149 -24.59 -15.56 24.79
CA LEU A 149 -24.61 -14.16 25.25
C LEU A 149 -23.30 -13.68 25.92
N ARG A 150 -22.15 -14.01 25.33
CA ARG A 150 -20.90 -13.30 25.61
C ARG A 150 -20.20 -13.03 24.29
N ASP A 151 -20.55 -11.90 23.67
CA ASP A 151 -19.72 -11.32 22.61
C ASP A 151 -18.32 -11.10 23.21
N GLU A 152 -17.34 -11.94 22.85
CA GLU A 152 -15.95 -11.73 23.21
C GLU A 152 -15.46 -10.48 22.48
N VAL A 153 -15.27 -9.39 23.23
CA VAL A 153 -14.70 -8.15 22.71
C VAL A 153 -13.19 -8.29 22.72
N TYR A 154 -12.61 -8.56 21.54
CA TYR A 154 -11.17 -8.57 21.37
C TYR A 154 -10.64 -7.15 21.51
N THR A 155 -9.70 -6.98 22.42
CA THR A 155 -9.10 -5.69 22.75
C THR A 155 -7.66 -5.68 22.26
N THR A 156 -7.37 -4.86 21.25
CA THR A 156 -6.03 -4.74 20.65
C THR A 156 -5.47 -3.35 20.95
N PRO A 157 -4.52 -3.22 21.90
CA PRO A 157 -3.79 -1.97 22.05
C PRO A 157 -2.94 -1.74 20.80
N PHE A 158 -2.78 -0.48 20.40
CA PHE A 158 -1.94 -0.12 19.26
C PHE A 158 -1.22 1.21 19.48
N VAL A 159 -0.12 1.36 18.74
CA VAL A 159 0.56 2.63 18.48
C VAL A 159 0.46 2.92 16.98
N LEU A 160 0.11 4.15 16.63
CA LEU A 160 0.16 4.64 15.25
C LEU A 160 1.06 5.86 15.20
N GLY A 161 2.01 5.84 14.26
CA GLY A 161 2.86 6.97 13.93
C GLY A 161 2.46 7.57 12.57
N SER A 162 2.46 8.89 12.46
CA SER A 162 2.28 9.61 11.19
C SER A 162 3.36 10.67 11.00
N MET A 163 3.74 10.88 9.75
CA MET A 163 4.74 11.88 9.37
C MET A 163 4.14 12.86 8.37
N ASN A 164 4.22 14.15 8.67
CA ASN A 164 3.60 15.21 7.86
C ASN A 164 4.57 16.37 7.66
N GLN A 165 4.75 16.78 6.41
CA GLN A 165 5.49 17.99 6.08
C GLN A 165 4.69 19.24 6.47
N THR A 166 5.39 20.32 6.76
CA THR A 166 4.78 21.66 6.86
C THR A 166 4.97 22.45 5.58
N GLU A 167 4.09 23.42 5.34
CA GLU A 167 4.27 24.41 4.29
C GLU A 167 3.96 25.80 4.79
N LEU A 168 4.81 26.75 4.40
CA LEU A 168 4.53 28.15 4.60
C LEU A 168 3.31 28.55 3.75
N PRO A 169 2.34 29.27 4.33
CA PRO A 169 1.24 29.86 3.59
C PRO A 169 1.76 30.69 2.41
N LYS A 170 1.16 30.52 1.24
CA LYS A 170 1.45 31.39 0.10
C LYS A 170 0.98 32.81 0.46
N SER A 171 1.85 33.79 0.24
CA SER A 171 1.47 35.20 0.31
C SER A 171 0.27 35.43 -0.59
N SER A 172 -0.83 35.89 0.00
CA SER A 172 -2.10 36.14 -0.69
C SER A 172 -2.54 37.57 -0.43
N LEU A 173 -3.29 38.14 -1.37
CA LEU A 173 -3.90 39.45 -1.18
C LEU A 173 -5.31 39.25 -0.64
N VAL A 174 -5.59 39.79 0.55
CA VAL A 174 -6.93 39.76 1.17
C VAL A 174 -7.54 41.15 1.13
N PHE A 175 -8.86 41.23 1.08
CA PHE A 175 -9.58 42.49 1.16
C PHE A 175 -10.05 42.71 2.60
N ASP A 176 -9.56 43.77 3.23
CA ASP A 176 -10.02 44.20 4.55
C ASP A 176 -11.36 44.91 4.39
N PHE A 177 -12.45 44.29 4.86
CA PHE A 177 -13.78 44.87 4.75
C PHE A 177 -14.02 46.06 5.70
N ILE A 178 -13.18 46.22 6.74
CA ILE A 178 -13.26 47.33 7.68
C ILE A 178 -12.58 48.56 7.07
N GLU A 179 -11.33 48.42 6.65
CA GLU A 179 -10.53 49.52 6.08
C GLU A 179 -10.75 49.71 4.57
N LYS A 180 -11.48 48.78 3.92
CA LYS A 180 -11.79 48.76 2.47
C LYS A 180 -10.55 48.82 1.58
N GLU A 181 -9.49 48.12 1.98
CA GLU A 181 -8.22 48.09 1.25
C GLU A 181 -7.73 46.66 0.99
N PHE A 182 -6.92 46.51 -0.06
CA PHE A 182 -6.23 45.26 -0.34
C PHE A 182 -4.97 45.17 0.51
N LYS A 183 -4.88 44.16 1.37
CA LYS A 183 -3.71 43.89 2.24
C LYS A 183 -3.03 42.60 1.85
N SER A 184 -1.71 42.56 1.99
CA SER A 184 -0.98 41.31 1.98
C SER A 184 -1.33 40.50 3.24
N ASN A 185 -1.79 39.28 3.07
CA ASN A 185 -1.95 38.30 4.14
C ASN A 185 -0.59 37.66 4.42
N ILE A 186 0.05 38.12 5.49
CA ILE A 186 1.34 37.60 5.96
C ILE A 186 1.06 36.56 7.04
N MET A 187 0.49 35.42 6.66
CA MET A 187 0.48 34.27 7.55
C MET A 187 1.90 33.70 7.60
N ALA A 188 2.54 33.78 8.76
CA ALA A 188 3.92 33.35 8.97
C ALA A 188 4.02 31.93 9.54
N ASP A 189 2.94 31.44 10.16
CA ASP A 189 2.96 30.14 10.83
C ASP A 189 2.89 28.99 9.79
N PRO A 190 3.80 28.01 9.85
CA PRO A 190 3.78 26.85 8.96
C PRO A 190 2.50 26.03 9.14
N VAL A 191 1.85 25.67 8.03
CA VAL A 191 0.68 24.81 8.03
C VAL A 191 1.13 23.36 7.95
N ILE A 192 0.72 22.53 8.93
CA ILE A 192 0.99 21.09 8.94
C ILE A 192 0.06 20.41 7.92
N LYS A 193 0.62 19.69 6.95
CA LYS A 193 -0.16 19.02 5.89
C LYS A 193 -0.78 17.70 6.33
N LEU A 194 -1.64 17.73 7.35
CA LEU A 194 -2.32 16.55 7.91
C LEU A 194 -3.10 15.73 6.86
N SER A 195 -3.60 16.36 5.79
CA SER A 195 -4.32 15.69 4.70
C SER A 195 -3.43 14.83 3.77
N SER A 196 -2.10 14.93 3.90
CA SER A 196 -1.14 14.31 2.99
C SER A 196 0.08 13.81 3.77
N PRO A 197 -0.08 12.77 4.63
CA PRO A 197 1.05 12.16 5.30
C PRO A 197 2.06 11.63 4.28
N VAL A 198 3.34 11.85 4.55
CA VAL A 198 4.46 11.37 3.74
C VAL A 198 4.97 10.02 4.23
N GLY A 199 4.49 9.54 5.36
CA GLY A 199 4.67 8.17 5.81
C GLY A 199 3.98 7.96 7.15
N GLY A 200 4.10 6.75 7.66
CA GLY A 200 3.59 6.39 8.97
C GLY A 200 3.57 4.88 9.15
N PHE A 201 3.09 4.45 10.30
CA PHE A 201 2.99 3.03 10.62
C PHE A 201 1.89 2.76 11.65
N LEU A 202 1.48 1.49 11.74
CA LEU A 202 0.61 0.96 12.80
C LEU A 202 1.27 -0.29 13.40
N PHE A 203 1.41 -0.31 14.72
CA PHE A 203 1.97 -1.42 15.48
C PHE A 203 1.03 -1.81 16.63
N PRO A 204 0.88 -3.11 16.94
CA PRO A 204 1.32 -4.25 16.14
C PRO A 204 0.47 -4.43 14.88
N SER A 205 0.95 -5.19 13.90
CA SER A 205 0.07 -5.80 12.91
C SER A 205 -0.90 -6.75 13.60
N PHE A 206 -2.10 -6.91 13.07
CA PHE A 206 -3.04 -7.92 13.56
C PHE A 206 -3.78 -8.58 12.41
N THR A 207 -4.12 -9.86 12.58
CA THR A 207 -4.92 -10.65 11.63
C THR A 207 -5.89 -11.49 12.43
N ASN A 208 -7.17 -11.51 12.07
CA ASN A 208 -8.19 -12.32 12.76
C ASN A 208 -8.16 -12.16 14.29
N ASN A 209 -7.97 -10.92 14.75
CA ASN A 209 -7.98 -10.51 16.17
C ASN A 209 -6.74 -10.93 16.97
N ALA A 210 -5.76 -11.58 16.33
CA ALA A 210 -4.47 -11.88 16.92
C ALA A 210 -3.47 -10.76 16.56
N ALA A 211 -2.88 -10.15 17.58
CA ALA A 211 -1.78 -9.21 17.41
C ALA A 211 -0.46 -9.97 17.15
N ASP A 212 0.25 -9.58 16.09
CA ASP A 212 1.59 -10.05 15.79
C ASP A 212 2.61 -8.93 16.10
N VAL A 213 3.23 -9.02 17.28
CA VAL A 213 4.25 -8.07 17.72
C VAL A 213 5.57 -8.18 16.94
N ASN A 214 5.71 -9.17 16.06
CA ASN A 214 6.87 -9.30 15.18
C ASN A 214 6.69 -8.58 13.86
N ARG A 215 5.53 -7.93 13.65
CA ARG A 215 5.21 -7.23 12.40
C ARG A 215 4.63 -5.85 12.66
N ILE A 216 4.91 -4.95 11.74
CA ILE A 216 4.41 -3.57 11.71
C ILE A 216 3.83 -3.28 10.34
N LEU A 217 2.71 -2.56 10.30
CA LEU A 217 2.15 -2.08 9.04
C LEU A 217 2.75 -0.72 8.71
N TYR A 218 3.69 -0.69 7.77
CA TYR A 218 4.31 0.53 7.22
C TYR A 218 3.45 1.17 6.12
N SER A 219 3.46 2.49 6.03
CA SER A 219 2.77 3.28 5.01
C SER A 219 3.73 4.20 4.25
N ALA A 220 3.79 4.03 2.92
CA ALA A 220 4.69 4.76 2.04
C ALA A 220 4.07 6.05 1.46
N ALA A 221 4.92 7.05 1.21
CA ALA A 221 4.54 8.32 0.59
C ALA A 221 3.92 8.16 -0.81
N LYS A 222 4.41 7.20 -1.59
CA LYS A 222 4.06 6.99 -3.01
C LYS A 222 3.86 5.49 -3.28
N ALA A 223 3.08 5.19 -4.32
CA ALA A 223 2.83 3.81 -4.73
C ALA A 223 4.13 3.17 -5.24
N ASN A 224 4.40 1.94 -4.80
CA ASN A 224 5.59 1.12 -5.12
C ASN A 224 6.91 1.86 -4.89
N LYS A 225 6.93 2.80 -3.95
CA LYS A 225 8.13 3.56 -3.57
C LYS A 225 8.22 3.62 -2.05
N PRO A 226 8.41 2.47 -1.39
CA PRO A 226 8.73 2.46 0.04
C PRO A 226 10.04 3.19 0.29
N ASP A 227 10.24 3.59 1.54
CA ASP A 227 11.48 4.20 1.98
C ASP A 227 12.27 3.10 2.67
N PHE A 228 13.16 2.46 1.92
CA PHE A 228 13.92 1.32 2.42
C PHE A 228 14.87 1.69 3.56
N GLN A 229 15.42 2.91 3.56
CA GLN A 229 16.27 3.40 4.64
C GLN A 229 15.45 3.61 5.92
N PHE A 230 14.24 4.16 5.79
CA PHE A 230 13.34 4.25 6.93
C PHE A 230 12.95 2.87 7.48
N ILE A 231 12.67 1.90 6.60
CA ILE A 231 12.34 0.54 7.03
C ILE A 231 13.51 -0.09 7.79
N GLU A 232 14.72 -0.04 7.23
CA GLU A 232 15.90 -0.66 7.80
C GLU A 232 16.37 0.04 9.09
N ASN A 233 16.60 1.35 9.03
CA ASN A 233 17.30 2.06 10.09
C ASN A 233 16.36 2.58 11.17
N VAL A 234 15.17 3.06 10.78
CA VAL A 234 14.18 3.57 11.74
C VAL A 234 13.31 2.45 12.28
N LEU A 235 12.72 1.61 11.42
CA LEU A 235 11.82 0.54 11.89
C LEU A 235 12.55 -0.73 12.34
N ASN A 236 13.83 -0.92 11.97
CA ASN A 236 14.52 -2.20 12.10
C ASN A 236 13.73 -3.33 11.45
N GLY A 237 13.27 -3.08 10.23
CA GLY A 237 12.47 -4.00 9.42
C GLY A 237 13.31 -4.80 8.43
N ASP A 238 12.85 -6.02 8.13
CA ASP A 238 13.34 -6.82 7.01
C ASP A 238 13.00 -6.12 5.68
N GLU A 239 13.74 -6.49 4.62
CA GLU A 239 13.45 -6.04 3.26
C GLU A 239 12.03 -6.44 2.83
N ILE A 240 11.41 -5.61 2.01
CA ILE A 240 10.07 -5.83 1.46
C ILE A 240 10.08 -5.77 -0.05
N THR A 241 9.16 -6.50 -0.66
CA THR A 241 8.92 -6.47 -2.10
C THR A 241 7.63 -5.71 -2.41
N THR A 242 7.62 -4.90 -3.47
CA THR A 242 6.40 -4.26 -3.95
C THR A 242 5.69 -5.09 -5.01
N ALA A 243 4.40 -4.81 -5.20
CA ALA A 243 3.62 -5.43 -6.28
C ALA A 243 4.15 -5.10 -7.68
N GLU A 244 4.89 -4.00 -7.84
CA GLU A 244 5.56 -3.68 -9.10
C GLU A 244 6.84 -4.48 -9.29
N ASP A 245 7.61 -4.72 -8.23
CA ASP A 245 8.82 -5.55 -8.29
C ASP A 245 8.45 -6.99 -8.67
N ASP A 246 7.46 -7.60 -8.00
CA ASP A 246 6.96 -8.94 -8.35
C ASP A 246 6.49 -9.01 -9.81
N LYS A 247 5.82 -7.98 -10.30
CA LYS A 247 5.37 -7.93 -11.69
C LYS A 247 6.53 -7.89 -12.66
N VAL A 248 7.56 -7.09 -12.38
CA VAL A 248 8.77 -7.01 -13.20
C VAL A 248 9.52 -8.34 -13.18
N VAL A 249 9.70 -8.93 -12.00
CA VAL A 249 10.34 -10.24 -11.83
C VAL A 249 9.62 -11.32 -12.63
N PHE A 250 8.28 -11.39 -12.55
CA PHE A 250 7.50 -12.32 -13.34
C PHE A 250 7.70 -12.12 -14.84
N GLU A 251 7.62 -10.88 -15.32
CA GLU A 251 7.81 -10.55 -16.75
C GLU A 251 9.19 -10.98 -17.24
N GLU A 252 10.25 -10.77 -16.45
CA GLU A 252 11.61 -11.18 -16.80
C GLU A 252 11.78 -12.70 -16.75
N ILE A 253 11.20 -13.40 -15.77
CA ILE A 253 11.20 -14.87 -15.72
C ILE A 253 10.52 -15.44 -16.96
N VAL A 254 9.33 -14.93 -17.32
CA VAL A 254 8.61 -15.39 -18.51
C VAL A 254 9.45 -15.17 -19.76
N LYS A 255 10.06 -13.99 -19.94
CA LYS A 255 10.97 -13.72 -21.07
C LYS A 255 12.16 -14.67 -21.13
N GLN A 256 12.79 -15.00 -20.00
CA GLN A 256 13.89 -15.97 -19.98
C GLN A 256 13.42 -17.38 -20.37
N VAL A 257 12.21 -17.76 -19.99
CA VAL A 257 11.67 -19.10 -20.28
C VAL A 257 11.19 -19.22 -21.73
N ILE A 258 10.52 -18.22 -22.30
CA ILE A 258 9.86 -18.34 -23.62
C ILE A 258 10.48 -17.47 -24.71
N GLY A 259 11.36 -16.54 -24.36
CA GLY A 259 11.93 -15.52 -25.23
C GLY A 259 11.13 -14.21 -25.22
N ASP A 260 11.62 -13.22 -25.97
CA ASP A 260 11.03 -11.87 -26.04
C ASP A 260 9.79 -11.78 -26.93
N GLU A 261 9.54 -12.80 -27.75
CA GLU A 261 8.45 -12.83 -28.73
C GLU A 261 7.36 -13.79 -28.27
N VAL A 262 6.22 -13.24 -27.85
CA VAL A 262 5.02 -14.00 -27.50
C VAL A 262 3.82 -13.48 -28.29
N ASN A 263 2.97 -14.39 -28.76
CA ASN A 263 1.71 -13.98 -29.37
C ASN A 263 0.72 -13.56 -28.26
N SER A 264 -0.12 -12.58 -28.57
CA SER A 264 -1.13 -12.01 -27.67
C SER A 264 -2.06 -13.04 -27.03
N ARG A 265 -2.43 -14.10 -27.76
CA ARG A 265 -3.31 -15.16 -27.26
C ARG A 265 -2.65 -15.99 -26.16
N THR A 266 -1.37 -16.31 -26.30
CA THR A 266 -0.61 -17.00 -25.26
C THR A 266 -0.47 -16.12 -24.02
N LEU A 267 -0.16 -14.83 -24.19
CA LEU A 267 -0.07 -13.90 -23.07
C LEU A 267 -1.43 -13.70 -22.36
N ALA A 268 -2.53 -13.65 -23.11
CA ALA A 268 -3.88 -13.66 -22.56
C ALA A 268 -4.12 -14.94 -21.73
N GLY A 269 -3.76 -16.12 -22.25
CA GLY A 269 -3.88 -17.39 -21.53
C GLY A 269 -3.12 -17.41 -20.20
N VAL A 270 -1.94 -16.78 -20.14
CA VAL A 270 -1.17 -16.65 -18.89
C VAL A 270 -1.95 -15.83 -17.86
N TYR A 271 -2.51 -14.70 -18.28
CA TYR A 271 -3.32 -13.88 -17.38
C TYR A 271 -4.63 -14.55 -16.97
N ASP A 272 -5.26 -15.30 -17.87
CA ASP A 272 -6.46 -16.09 -17.58
C ASP A 272 -6.17 -17.11 -16.47
N GLU A 273 -5.11 -17.90 -16.61
CA GLU A 273 -4.78 -18.96 -15.63
C GLU A 273 -4.44 -18.37 -14.26
N ILE A 274 -3.67 -17.28 -14.23
CA ILE A 274 -3.38 -16.59 -12.96
C ILE A 274 -4.65 -15.99 -12.35
N ASN A 275 -5.56 -15.45 -13.16
CA ASN A 275 -6.84 -14.95 -12.66
C ASN A 275 -7.70 -16.10 -12.11
N SER A 276 -7.71 -17.26 -12.76
CA SER A 276 -8.41 -18.44 -12.24
C SER A 276 -7.85 -18.90 -10.89
N LEU A 277 -6.53 -18.86 -10.68
CA LEU A 277 -5.93 -19.12 -9.35
C LEU A 277 -6.46 -18.13 -8.29
N LEU A 278 -6.56 -16.84 -8.65
CA LEU A 278 -7.07 -15.80 -7.76
C LEU A 278 -8.56 -15.95 -7.43
N GLU A 279 -9.38 -16.44 -8.36
CA GLU A 279 -10.82 -16.63 -8.15
C GLU A 279 -11.13 -17.84 -7.27
N VAL A 280 -10.43 -18.96 -7.47
CA VAL A 280 -10.63 -20.20 -6.69
C VAL A 280 -10.29 -19.99 -5.22
N GLU A 281 -9.21 -19.28 -4.92
CA GLU A 281 -8.76 -19.04 -3.53
C GLU A 281 -9.41 -17.82 -2.88
N ALA A 282 -10.14 -16.99 -3.64
CA ALA A 282 -10.94 -15.89 -3.08
C ALA A 282 -12.23 -16.38 -2.40
N GLU A 283 -12.62 -17.65 -2.59
CA GLU A 283 -13.80 -18.25 -1.95
C GLU A 283 -13.55 -18.62 -0.48
N ASP A 284 -12.28 -18.80 -0.06
CA ASP A 284 -11.88 -19.09 1.31
C ASP A 284 -11.05 -17.94 1.91
N GLU A 285 -11.73 -16.99 2.58
CA GLU A 285 -11.12 -15.73 3.03
C GLU A 285 -10.00 -15.88 4.08
N ASP A 286 -9.83 -17.08 4.66
CA ASP A 286 -8.81 -17.40 5.66
C ASP A 286 -7.57 -18.08 5.06
N GLU A 287 -7.57 -18.44 3.78
CA GLU A 287 -6.39 -19.01 3.11
C GLU A 287 -5.34 -17.93 2.75
N PRO A 288 -4.05 -18.27 2.82
CA PRO A 288 -2.99 -17.37 2.38
C PRO A 288 -3.16 -17.01 0.91
N ALA A 289 -2.79 -15.79 0.54
CA ALA A 289 -2.90 -15.35 -0.86
C ALA A 289 -2.10 -16.27 -1.80
N PRO A 290 -2.60 -16.57 -3.01
CA PRO A 290 -1.93 -17.45 -3.95
C PRO A 290 -0.54 -16.93 -4.27
N MET A 291 0.44 -17.83 -4.16
CA MET A 291 1.84 -17.57 -4.49
C MET A 291 2.22 -18.28 -5.79
N LEU A 292 3.07 -17.64 -6.58
CA LEU A 292 3.63 -18.16 -7.82
C LEU A 292 5.10 -18.48 -7.57
N ASP A 293 5.37 -19.75 -7.27
CA ASP A 293 6.71 -20.32 -7.24
C ASP A 293 7.11 -20.84 -8.64
N SER A 294 8.28 -21.47 -8.75
CA SER A 294 8.75 -22.03 -10.02
C SER A 294 7.83 -23.10 -10.61
N LYS A 295 7.13 -23.87 -9.77
CA LYS A 295 6.22 -24.94 -10.20
C LYS A 295 4.89 -24.38 -10.68
N GLU A 296 4.33 -23.41 -9.97
CA GLU A 296 3.10 -22.74 -10.36
C GLU A 296 3.33 -21.92 -11.64
N VAL A 297 4.47 -21.23 -11.79
CA VAL A 297 4.81 -20.58 -13.07
C VAL A 297 4.92 -21.59 -14.21
N GLU A 298 5.58 -22.75 -14.00
CA GLU A 298 5.63 -23.81 -15.00
C GLU A 298 4.22 -24.30 -15.40
N ARG A 299 3.35 -24.54 -14.41
CA ARG A 299 1.96 -24.96 -14.62
C ARG A 299 1.19 -23.91 -15.42
N VAL A 300 1.28 -22.64 -15.04
CA VAL A 300 0.61 -21.52 -15.71
C VAL A 300 1.03 -21.44 -17.17
N LEU A 301 2.32 -21.49 -17.45
CA LEU A 301 2.84 -21.38 -18.82
C LEU A 301 2.43 -22.59 -19.68
N LYS A 302 2.43 -23.81 -19.12
CA LYS A 302 1.95 -25.02 -19.81
C LYS A 302 0.45 -24.95 -20.13
N ALA A 303 -0.36 -24.53 -19.16
CA ALA A 303 -1.81 -24.35 -19.34
C ALA A 303 -2.12 -23.30 -20.42
N SER A 304 -1.25 -22.29 -20.55
CA SER A 304 -1.33 -21.22 -21.56
C SER A 304 -0.92 -21.65 -22.97
N GLY A 305 -0.61 -22.93 -23.17
CA GLY A 305 -0.28 -23.52 -24.47
C GLY A 305 1.18 -23.38 -24.90
N ILE A 306 2.08 -22.96 -23.99
CA ILE A 306 3.51 -22.93 -24.27
C ILE A 306 4.06 -24.35 -24.15
N LYS A 307 4.72 -24.81 -25.21
CA LYS A 307 5.33 -26.14 -25.30
C LYS A 307 6.81 -26.07 -24.91
N ASP A 308 7.41 -27.22 -24.62
CA ASP A 308 8.85 -27.36 -24.35
C ASP A 308 9.34 -26.59 -23.10
N ILE A 309 8.52 -26.58 -22.04
CA ILE A 309 8.90 -26.07 -20.72
C ILE A 309 9.29 -27.23 -19.82
N SER A 310 10.51 -27.18 -19.30
CA SER A 310 11.01 -28.07 -18.24
C SER A 310 11.17 -27.29 -16.94
N THR A 311 10.90 -27.94 -15.81
CA THR A 311 11.10 -27.40 -14.45
C THR A 311 12.47 -26.76 -14.28
N GLU A 312 13.54 -27.44 -14.73
CA GLU A 312 14.92 -26.91 -14.65
C GLU A 312 15.10 -25.56 -15.35
N LYS A 313 14.39 -25.33 -16.46
CA LYS A 313 14.48 -24.08 -17.21
C LYS A 313 13.82 -22.93 -16.44
N VAL A 314 12.68 -23.21 -15.81
CA VAL A 314 11.98 -22.23 -14.99
C VAL A 314 12.77 -21.93 -13.71
N GLU A 315 13.28 -22.96 -13.01
CA GLU A 315 14.12 -22.78 -11.83
C GLU A 315 15.41 -22.00 -12.14
N GLN A 316 16.04 -22.23 -13.29
CA GLN A 316 17.20 -21.44 -13.73
C GLN A 316 16.83 -19.98 -14.01
N ALA A 317 15.64 -19.72 -14.57
CA ALA A 317 15.16 -18.35 -14.78
C ALA A 317 14.93 -17.62 -13.45
N PHE A 318 14.31 -18.27 -12.46
CA PHE A 318 14.19 -17.73 -11.10
C PHE A 318 15.58 -17.39 -10.52
N GLN A 319 16.52 -18.36 -10.53
CA GLN A 319 17.88 -18.12 -10.04
C GLN A 319 18.59 -16.96 -10.73
N GLN A 320 18.39 -16.74 -12.03
CA GLN A 320 19.06 -15.67 -12.77
C GLN A 320 18.43 -14.30 -12.57
N VAL A 321 17.12 -14.24 -12.28
CA VAL A 321 16.39 -12.99 -12.14
C VAL A 321 16.40 -12.49 -10.70
N THR A 322 16.28 -13.38 -9.71
CA THR A 322 16.10 -13.02 -8.30
C THR A 322 17.29 -13.40 -7.42
N ASP A 323 18.28 -14.09 -7.98
CA ASP A 323 19.33 -14.80 -7.23
C ASP A 323 18.80 -15.87 -6.23
N ASP A 324 17.51 -16.23 -6.31
CA ASP A 324 16.85 -17.20 -5.42
C ASP A 324 15.86 -18.12 -6.16
N ARG A 325 16.13 -19.44 -6.14
CA ARG A 325 15.26 -20.47 -6.72
C ARG A 325 13.95 -20.68 -5.96
N GLN A 326 13.88 -20.25 -4.71
CA GLN A 326 12.70 -20.39 -3.84
C GLN A 326 11.92 -19.08 -3.73
N TYR A 327 12.23 -18.09 -4.56
CA TYR A 327 11.47 -16.85 -4.61
C TYR A 327 10.00 -17.14 -4.97
N GLU A 328 9.08 -16.48 -4.29
CA GLU A 328 7.64 -16.62 -4.50
C GLU A 328 7.02 -15.24 -4.73
N MET A 329 6.20 -15.12 -5.78
CA MET A 329 5.49 -13.87 -6.10
C MET A 329 4.02 -13.99 -5.72
N LYS A 330 3.40 -12.93 -5.21
CA LYS A 330 1.93 -12.96 -5.03
C LYS A 330 1.25 -12.95 -6.40
N ALA A 331 0.38 -13.91 -6.69
CA ALA A 331 -0.37 -13.95 -7.95
C ALA A 331 -1.16 -12.65 -8.21
N SER A 332 -1.66 -12.02 -7.15
CA SER A 332 -2.40 -10.76 -7.20
C SER A 332 -1.56 -9.54 -7.64
N HIS A 333 -0.24 -9.66 -7.68
CA HIS A 333 0.67 -8.64 -8.19
C HIS A 333 0.80 -8.68 -9.72
N ILE A 334 0.63 -9.87 -10.32
CA ILE A 334 0.90 -10.11 -11.74
C ILE A 334 -0.27 -9.65 -12.60
N VAL A 335 -1.49 -10.12 -12.27
CA VAL A 335 -2.69 -9.79 -13.03
C VAL A 335 -3.33 -8.51 -12.48
N PRO A 336 -3.39 -7.42 -13.28
CA PRO A 336 -4.22 -6.29 -12.94
C PRO A 336 -5.67 -6.77 -12.81
N LYS A 337 -6.42 -6.34 -11.78
CA LYS A 337 -7.85 -6.68 -11.61
C LYS A 337 -8.57 -6.85 -12.96
N TYR A 338 -8.83 -8.10 -13.30
CA TYR A 338 -9.07 -8.59 -14.67
C TYR A 338 -10.10 -7.72 -15.40
N GLY A 339 -11.30 -7.51 -14.85
CA GLY A 339 -12.33 -6.65 -15.46
C GLY A 339 -12.28 -5.14 -15.18
N SER A 340 -11.17 -4.55 -14.70
CA SER A 340 -11.16 -3.11 -14.33
C SER A 340 -9.86 -2.34 -14.61
N LYS A 341 -8.79 -3.02 -14.99
CA LYS A 341 -7.51 -2.39 -15.32
C LYS A 341 -7.12 -2.78 -16.74
N SER A 342 -6.46 -1.86 -17.45
CA SER A 342 -6.01 -2.07 -18.82
C SER A 342 -4.52 -2.37 -18.91
N ILE A 343 -4.17 -3.25 -19.83
CA ILE A 343 -2.86 -3.44 -20.42
C ILE A 343 -2.65 -2.34 -21.45
N LYS A 344 -1.44 -1.79 -21.50
CA LYS A 344 -1.05 -0.79 -22.50
C LYS A 344 -0.26 -1.44 -23.62
N ILE A 345 -0.72 -1.24 -24.85
CA ILE A 345 0.02 -1.57 -26.06
C ILE A 345 0.55 -0.25 -26.64
N ASN A 346 1.87 -0.09 -26.61
CA ASN A 346 2.53 1.11 -27.11
C ASN A 346 2.98 0.90 -28.55
N THR A 347 2.53 1.79 -29.43
CA THR A 347 3.01 1.87 -30.81
C THR A 347 3.51 3.28 -31.11
N LYS A 348 4.17 3.47 -32.25
CA LYS A 348 4.56 4.81 -32.71
C LYS A 348 3.35 5.73 -32.96
N VAL A 349 2.20 5.16 -33.32
CA VAL A 349 1.03 5.93 -33.78
C VAL A 349 0.01 6.18 -32.66
N ALA A 350 -0.10 5.28 -31.69
CA ALA A 350 -1.08 5.35 -30.61
C ALA A 350 -0.68 4.48 -29.40
N GLU A 351 -1.21 4.86 -28.22
CA GLU A 351 -1.29 4.02 -27.03
C GLU A 351 -2.69 3.38 -27.01
N ILE A 352 -2.76 2.05 -27.03
CA ILE A 352 -4.02 1.29 -26.96
C ILE A 352 -4.13 0.72 -25.55
N LYS A 353 -5.29 0.94 -24.91
CA LYS A 353 -5.61 0.37 -23.59
C LYS A 353 -6.68 -0.71 -23.77
N ILE A 354 -6.38 -1.92 -23.31
CA ILE A 354 -7.26 -3.08 -23.45
C ILE A 354 -7.29 -3.91 -22.16
N GLY A 355 -8.42 -4.55 -21.85
CA GLY A 355 -8.49 -5.48 -20.72
C GLY A 355 -7.59 -6.71 -20.94
N PRO A 356 -7.05 -7.34 -19.88
CA PRO A 356 -6.39 -8.63 -19.96
C PRO A 356 -7.20 -9.71 -20.70
N GLU A 357 -8.50 -9.77 -20.46
CA GLU A 357 -9.45 -10.70 -21.07
C GLU A 357 -9.57 -10.51 -22.59
N ASP A 358 -9.49 -9.27 -23.04
CA ASP A 358 -9.69 -8.87 -24.42
C ASP A 358 -8.40 -8.94 -25.24
N LEU A 359 -7.24 -9.13 -24.59
CA LEU A 359 -5.96 -9.25 -25.26
C LEU A 359 -5.94 -10.37 -26.32
N ARG A 360 -6.78 -11.41 -26.15
CA ARG A 360 -6.95 -12.51 -27.10
C ARG A 360 -7.45 -12.07 -28.49
N TYR A 361 -8.13 -10.92 -28.57
CA TYR A 361 -8.69 -10.35 -29.80
C TYR A 361 -7.70 -9.47 -30.56
N VAL A 362 -6.55 -9.15 -29.94
CA VAL A 362 -5.50 -8.36 -30.58
C VAL A 362 -4.57 -9.28 -31.33
N LYS A 363 -4.23 -8.97 -32.58
CA LYS A 363 -3.25 -9.72 -33.39
C LYS A 363 -2.34 -8.76 -34.11
N GLN A 364 -1.03 -9.03 -34.10
CA GLN A 364 -0.12 -8.36 -35.02
C GLN A 364 -0.17 -9.09 -36.36
N VAL A 365 -0.52 -8.38 -37.42
CA VAL A 365 -0.68 -8.94 -38.77
C VAL A 365 0.12 -8.11 -39.78
N ASN A 366 0.48 -8.73 -40.90
CA ASN A 366 1.00 -8.02 -42.06
C ASN A 366 -0.14 -7.83 -43.05
N TYR A 367 -0.56 -6.58 -43.24
CA TYR A 367 -1.59 -6.21 -44.20
C TYR A 367 -0.95 -5.37 -45.32
N ASN A 368 -0.97 -5.87 -46.55
CA ASN A 368 -0.38 -5.21 -47.73
C ASN A 368 1.09 -4.77 -47.53
N GLY A 369 1.92 -5.59 -46.88
CA GLY A 369 3.33 -5.32 -46.63
C GLY A 369 3.59 -4.39 -45.43
N ARG A 370 2.55 -3.97 -44.72
CA ARG A 370 2.64 -3.08 -43.54
C ARG A 370 2.28 -3.85 -42.28
N ARG A 371 3.06 -3.62 -41.22
CA ARG A 371 2.75 -4.16 -39.88
C ARG A 371 1.57 -3.39 -39.30
N CYS A 372 0.49 -4.12 -39.03
CA CYS A 372 -0.74 -3.59 -38.46
C CYS A 372 -1.07 -4.34 -37.16
N ILE A 373 -1.86 -3.68 -36.32
CA ILE A 373 -2.53 -4.33 -35.20
C ILE A 373 -3.98 -4.49 -35.62
N LEU A 374 -4.43 -5.74 -35.71
CA LEU A 374 -5.83 -6.10 -35.89
C LEU A 374 -6.45 -6.28 -34.50
N ILE A 375 -7.56 -5.60 -34.23
CA ILE A 375 -8.36 -5.81 -33.03
C ILE A 375 -9.71 -6.31 -33.52
N GLU A 376 -10.05 -7.55 -33.16
CA GLU A 376 -11.37 -8.10 -33.45
C GLU A 376 -12.39 -7.38 -32.56
N VAL A 377 -13.43 -6.82 -33.19
CA VAL A 377 -14.51 -6.08 -32.53
C VAL A 377 -15.84 -6.70 -32.94
N GLU A 378 -16.74 -6.92 -31.98
CA GLU A 378 -18.09 -7.45 -32.24
C GLU A 378 -19.10 -6.33 -32.50
N GLU A 379 -18.81 -5.11 -32.03
CA GLU A 379 -19.68 -3.94 -32.12
C GLU A 379 -19.18 -2.92 -33.14
N ASP A 380 -20.07 -2.02 -33.56
CA ASP A 380 -19.73 -0.90 -34.44
C ASP A 380 -18.62 -0.04 -33.83
N THR A 381 -17.54 0.17 -34.58
CA THR A 381 -16.47 1.08 -34.13
C THR A 381 -16.92 2.53 -34.29
N VAL A 382 -16.90 3.29 -33.18
CA VAL A 382 -17.34 4.70 -33.15
C VAL A 382 -16.16 5.63 -32.92
N VAL A 383 -16.02 6.65 -33.77
CA VAL A 383 -15.03 7.74 -33.62
C VAL A 383 -15.78 9.06 -33.57
N GLU A 384 -15.70 9.78 -32.44
CA GLU A 384 -16.37 11.09 -32.24
C GLU A 384 -17.87 11.08 -32.62
N GLY A 385 -18.55 9.96 -32.36
CA GLY A 385 -19.97 9.76 -32.67
C GLY A 385 -20.27 9.25 -34.09
N PHE A 386 -19.25 9.06 -34.93
CA PHE A 386 -19.40 8.49 -36.28
C PHE A 386 -19.09 7.00 -36.28
N LYS A 387 -20.02 6.18 -36.78
CA LYS A 387 -19.77 4.77 -37.05
C LYS A 387 -18.84 4.64 -38.25
N LEU A 388 -17.77 3.87 -38.10
CA LEU A 388 -16.88 3.54 -39.21
C LEU A 388 -17.55 2.51 -40.13
N LEU A 389 -17.44 2.74 -41.43
CA LEU A 389 -17.80 1.74 -42.45
C LEU A 389 -16.64 0.76 -42.61
N ALA A 390 -16.95 -0.50 -42.95
CA ALA A 390 -15.91 -1.45 -43.29
C ALA A 390 -15.17 -0.98 -44.55
N GLU A 391 -13.85 -1.15 -44.63
CA GLU A 391 -13.09 -0.75 -45.83
C GLU A 391 -13.59 -1.45 -47.10
N GLU A 392 -14.14 -2.66 -46.95
CA GLU A 392 -14.74 -3.48 -48.01
C GLU A 392 -16.04 -2.88 -48.58
N GLU A 393 -16.69 -1.97 -47.84
CA GLU A 393 -17.92 -1.28 -48.24
C GLU A 393 -17.67 0.09 -48.89
N LEU A 394 -16.39 0.50 -49.01
CA LEU A 394 -15.99 1.79 -49.59
C LEU A 394 -15.71 1.73 -51.11
N GLU A 395 -15.89 0.57 -51.74
CA GLU A 395 -15.91 0.38 -53.20
C GLU A 395 -17.29 0.67 -53.80
#